data_AF-A2BS33-F1
#
_entry.id   AF-A2BS33-F1
#
_cell.length_a   1.000
_cell.length_b   1.000
_cell.length_c   1.000
_cell.angle_alpha   90.00
_cell.angle_beta   90.00
_cell.angle_gamma   90.00
#
_symmetry.space_group_name_H-M   'P 1'
#
loop_
_entity.id
_entity.type
_entity.pdbx_description
1 polymer ?
#
loop_
_entity_poly.entity_id
_entity_poly.type
_entity_poly.pdbx_seq_one_letter_code
_entity_poly.pdbx_strand_id
1 'polypeptide(L)'
;MILQIKVFQIRKLTMTNILLILFFVIILLFFYSTRNNKSTKKTIISPTYVTFLKEQEFNPDISTDNWDLHKLRLDKFKRSQYKGLTFFVSSENKIYYLSENGDKVYC
;
A
#
# COMPACT_ATOMS: atom_id res chain seq x y z
N MET A 1 -15.47 -27.32 63.14
CA MET A 1 -16.12 -26.41 62.17
C MET A 1 -15.13 -25.51 61.41
N ILE A 2 -14.21 -24.82 62.09
CA ILE A 2 -13.25 -23.87 61.49
C ILE A 2 -12.30 -24.51 60.44
N LEU A 3 -11.85 -25.74 60.66
CA LEU A 3 -10.95 -26.45 59.75
C LEU A 3 -11.60 -26.73 58.38
N GLN A 4 -12.88 -27.15 58.38
CA GLN A 4 -13.64 -27.42 57.16
C GLN A 4 -13.88 -26.15 56.33
N ILE A 5 -14.12 -25.02 57.00
CA ILE A 5 -14.28 -23.70 56.36
C ILE A 5 -12.98 -23.27 55.68
N LYS A 6 -11.82 -23.43 56.34
CA LYS A 6 -10.52 -23.12 55.73
C LYS A 6 -10.22 -24.01 54.52
N VAL A 7 -10.49 -25.31 54.60
CA VAL A 7 -10.29 -26.24 53.47
C VAL A 7 -11.20 -25.88 52.29
N PHE A 8 -12.46 -25.51 52.54
CA PHE A 8 -13.38 -25.06 51.49
C PHE A 8 -12.92 -23.75 50.83
N GLN A 9 -12.45 -22.78 51.61
CA GLN A 9 -11.91 -21.52 51.09
C GLN A 9 -10.63 -21.73 50.26
N ILE A 10 -9.73 -22.61 50.71
CA ILE A 10 -8.51 -22.96 49.97
C ILE A 10 -8.86 -23.64 48.64
N ARG A 11 -9.79 -24.61 48.65
CA ARG A 11 -10.26 -25.27 47.43
C ARG A 11 -10.94 -24.30 46.46
N LYS A 12 -11.67 -23.31 46.98
CA LYS A 12 -12.27 -22.26 46.16
C LYS A 12 -11.21 -21.36 45.53
N LEU A 13 -10.19 -20.98 46.30
CA LEU A 13 -9.07 -20.15 45.84
C LEU A 13 -8.22 -20.85 44.77
N THR A 14 -7.96 -22.16 44.94
CA THR A 14 -7.21 -22.93 43.95
C THR A 14 -8.01 -23.08 42.65
N MET A 15 -9.32 -23.32 42.72
CA MET A 15 -10.19 -23.39 41.53
C MET A 15 -10.27 -22.06 40.78
N THR A 16 -10.35 -20.93 41.49
CA THR A 16 -10.29 -19.61 40.84
C THR A 16 -8.95 -19.33 40.18
N ASN A 17 -7.84 -19.73 40.81
CA ASN A 17 -6.51 -19.56 40.20
C ASN A 17 -6.33 -20.44 38.96
N ILE A 18 -6.82 -21.68 38.98
CA ILE A 18 -6.81 -22.58 37.81
C ILE A 18 -7.62 -21.97 36.66
N LEU A 19 -8.82 -21.43 36.95
CA LEU A 19 -9.65 -20.77 35.95
C LEU A 19 -8.94 -19.55 35.32
N LEU A 20 -8.23 -18.78 36.15
CA LEU A 20 -7.49 -17.59 35.73
C LEU A 20 -6.30 -17.97 34.82
N ILE A 21 -5.58 -19.05 35.15
CA ILE A 21 -4.49 -19.58 34.31
C ILE A 21 -5.05 -20.08 32.96
N LEU A 22 -6.16 -20.83 32.97
CA LEU A 22 -6.81 -21.31 31.75
C LEU A 22 -7.25 -20.16 30.84
N PHE A 23 -7.79 -19.08 31.42
CA PHE A 23 -8.17 -17.88 30.68
C PHE A 23 -6.97 -17.23 29.97
N PHE A 24 -5.83 -17.09 30.66
CA PHE A 24 -4.60 -16.57 30.04
C PHE A 24 -4.08 -17.46 28.91
N VAL A 25 -4.13 -18.78 29.06
CA VAL A 25 -3.70 -19.73 28.00
C VAL A 25 -4.59 -19.60 26.77
N ILE A 26 -5.91 -19.47 26.93
CA ILE A 26 -6.84 -19.28 25.81
C ILE A 26 -6.56 -17.97 25.07
N ILE A 27 -6.31 -16.88 25.81
CA ILE A 27 -5.94 -15.58 25.22
C ILE A 27 -4.64 -15.71 24.41
N LEU A 28 -3.62 -16.37 24.95
CA LEU A 28 -2.36 -16.61 24.25
C LEU A 28 -2.56 -17.42 22.95
N LEU A 29 -3.38 -18.47 23.00
CA LEU A 29 -3.73 -19.26 21.81
C LEU A 29 -4.49 -18.44 20.77
N PHE A 30 -5.40 -17.55 21.20
CA PHE A 30 -6.13 -16.64 20.32
C PHE A 30 -5.19 -15.64 19.61
N PHE A 31 -4.24 -15.05 20.35
CA PHE A 31 -3.21 -14.18 19.76
C PHE A 31 -2.27 -14.93 18.82
N TYR A 32 -1.88 -16.15 19.17
CA TYR A 32 -1.05 -17.01 18.33
C TYR A 32 -1.76 -17.39 17.02
N SER A 33 -3.03 -17.78 17.10
CA SER A 33 -3.87 -18.09 15.92
C SER A 33 -4.07 -16.85 15.04
N THR A 34 -4.36 -15.69 15.64
CA THR A 34 -4.46 -14.40 14.95
C THR A 34 -3.17 -14.05 14.19
N ARG A 35 -2.00 -14.37 14.75
CA ARG A 35 -0.70 -14.15 14.10
C ARG A 35 -0.48 -15.06 12.90
N ASN A 36 -0.90 -16.33 12.98
CA ASN A 36 -0.74 -17.30 11.90
C ASN A 36 -1.76 -17.09 10.76
N ASN A 37 -2.97 -16.59 11.08
CA ASN A 37 -4.00 -16.26 10.08
C ASN A 37 -3.71 -14.98 9.28
N LYS A 38 -2.76 -14.14 9.72
CA LYS A 38 -2.22 -13.04 8.91
C LYS A 38 -1.18 -13.50 7.89
N SER A 39 -0.82 -14.78 7.87
CA SER A 39 0.20 -15.35 6.99
C SER A 39 -0.37 -16.28 5.91
N THR A 40 -1.59 -16.04 5.45
CA THR A 40 -2.19 -16.74 4.29
C THR A 40 -2.77 -15.73 3.29
N LYS A 41 -1.87 -14.93 2.72
CA LYS A 41 -1.88 -14.38 1.35
C LYS A 41 -0.71 -13.40 1.22
N LYS A 42 0.51 -13.91 1.41
CA LYS A 42 1.66 -13.26 0.80
C LYS A 42 1.87 -14.00 -0.50
N THR A 43 1.11 -13.62 -1.54
CA THR A 43 1.55 -13.87 -2.91
C THR A 43 3.01 -13.43 -2.93
N ILE A 44 3.91 -14.33 -3.34
CA ILE A 44 5.35 -14.07 -3.45
C ILE A 44 5.51 -13.10 -4.60
N ILE A 45 5.11 -11.86 -4.36
CA ILE A 45 5.43 -10.74 -5.19
C ILE A 45 6.72 -10.25 -4.57
N SER A 46 7.83 -10.69 -5.14
CA SER A 46 9.16 -10.24 -4.74
C SER A 46 9.11 -8.71 -4.57
N PRO A 47 9.69 -8.13 -3.50
CA PRO A 47 9.73 -6.68 -3.33
C PRO A 47 10.26 -5.98 -4.58
N THR A 48 11.17 -6.63 -5.32
CA THR A 48 11.66 -6.19 -6.64
C THR A 48 10.58 -6.12 -7.71
N TYR A 49 9.62 -7.06 -7.74
CA TYR A 49 8.51 -7.03 -8.69
C TYR A 49 7.52 -5.91 -8.36
N VAL A 50 7.25 -5.64 -7.08
CA VAL A 50 6.36 -4.53 -6.68
C VAL A 50 6.99 -3.18 -7.04
N THR A 51 8.31 -3.02 -6.83
CA THR A 51 9.03 -1.82 -7.25
C THR A 51 9.09 -1.70 -8.76
N PHE A 52 9.30 -2.81 -9.48
CA PHE A 52 9.29 -2.85 -10.94
C PHE A 52 7.94 -2.45 -11.53
N LEU A 53 6.84 -2.97 -11.01
CA LEU A 53 5.50 -2.58 -11.46
C LEU A 53 5.24 -1.10 -11.19
N LYS A 54 5.67 -0.56 -10.04
CA LYS A 54 5.55 0.88 -9.76
C LYS A 54 6.43 1.71 -10.70
N GLU A 55 7.66 1.30 -10.98
CA GLU A 55 8.51 2.00 -11.96
C GLU A 55 7.90 1.98 -13.36
N GLN A 56 7.33 0.85 -13.76
CA GLN A 56 6.63 0.70 -15.03
C GLN A 56 5.35 1.55 -15.08
N GLU A 57 4.57 1.58 -14.00
CA GLU A 57 3.35 2.39 -13.89
C GLU A 57 3.62 3.88 -14.02
N PHE A 58 4.82 4.35 -13.66
CA PHE A 58 5.21 5.75 -13.83
C PHE A 58 6.09 6.01 -15.06
N ASN A 59 6.36 5.01 -15.89
CA ASN A 59 7.19 5.19 -17.07
C ASN A 59 6.46 6.10 -18.09
N PRO A 60 7.00 7.30 -18.40
CA PRO A 60 6.36 8.24 -19.33
C PRO A 60 6.35 7.75 -20.79
N ASP A 61 7.13 6.72 -21.13
CA ASP A 61 7.22 6.15 -22.48
C ASP A 61 6.15 5.09 -22.77
N ILE A 62 5.35 4.70 -21.77
CA ILE A 62 4.25 3.74 -21.93
C ILE A 62 2.95 4.49 -22.26
N SER A 63 2.29 4.06 -23.34
CA SER A 63 0.99 4.61 -23.72
C SER A 63 -0.06 4.35 -22.65
N THR A 64 -0.87 5.34 -22.35
CA THR A 64 -2.04 5.22 -21.48
C THR A 64 -3.15 6.09 -22.04
N ASP A 65 -4.38 5.64 -21.87
CA ASP A 65 -5.62 6.35 -22.17
C ASP A 65 -6.00 7.35 -21.06
N ASN A 66 -5.42 7.22 -19.87
CA ASN A 66 -5.62 8.13 -18.75
C ASN A 66 -4.68 9.35 -18.84
N TRP A 67 -5.23 10.48 -19.29
CA TRP A 67 -4.53 11.75 -19.46
C TRP A 67 -3.91 12.31 -18.17
N ASP A 68 -4.58 12.16 -17.03
CA ASP A 68 -4.07 12.64 -15.74
C ASP A 68 -2.84 11.85 -15.31
N LEU A 69 -2.89 10.52 -15.48
CA LEU A 69 -1.76 9.64 -15.22
C LEU A 69 -0.58 9.99 -16.15
N HIS A 70 -0.83 10.24 -17.44
CA HIS A 70 0.20 10.64 -18.38
C HIS A 70 0.87 11.97 -17.96
N LYS A 71 0.08 12.97 -17.56
CA LYS A 71 0.61 14.26 -17.09
C LYS A 71 1.45 14.11 -15.82
N LEU A 72 1.01 13.28 -14.87
CA LEU A 72 1.78 12.97 -13.66
C LEU A 72 3.10 12.27 -13.97
N ARG A 73 3.13 11.36 -14.95
CA ARG A 73 4.37 10.70 -15.41
C ARG A 73 5.35 11.71 -15.97
N LEU A 74 4.87 12.63 -16.81
CA LEU A 74 5.71 13.67 -17.42
C LEU A 74 6.30 14.61 -16.36
N ASP A 75 5.48 15.08 -15.42
CA ASP A 75 5.91 15.95 -14.33
C ASP A 75 6.98 15.29 -13.44
N LYS A 76 6.71 14.05 -12.98
CA LYS A 76 7.62 13.28 -12.14
C LYS A 76 8.99 13.06 -12.78
N PHE A 77 9.03 12.82 -14.10
CA PHE A 77 10.26 12.60 -14.85
C PHE A 77 10.82 13.87 -15.51
N LYS A 78 10.24 15.04 -15.20
CA LYS A 78 10.59 16.36 -15.78
C LYS A 78 10.66 16.34 -17.31
N ARG A 79 9.74 15.61 -17.94
CA ARG A 79 9.62 15.53 -19.39
C ARG A 79 8.53 16.47 -19.86
N SER A 80 8.76 17.10 -21.00
CA SER A 80 7.73 17.87 -21.68
C SER A 80 6.61 16.93 -22.12
N GLN A 81 5.35 17.37 -21.98
CA GLN A 81 4.21 16.72 -22.63
C GLN A 81 4.30 16.69 -24.16
N TYR A 82 5.28 17.42 -24.70
CA TYR A 82 5.61 17.50 -26.12
C TYR A 82 6.95 16.83 -26.47
N LYS A 83 7.50 15.99 -25.59
CA LYS A 83 8.79 15.35 -25.85
C LYS A 83 8.72 14.48 -27.12
N GLY A 84 9.60 14.76 -28.09
CA GLY A 84 9.62 14.10 -29.40
C GLY A 84 8.82 14.85 -30.48
N LEU A 85 8.11 15.91 -30.11
CA LEU A 85 7.48 16.83 -31.05
C LEU A 85 8.40 18.02 -31.31
N THR A 86 8.56 18.39 -32.58
CA THR A 86 9.18 19.66 -32.94
C THR A 86 8.29 20.79 -32.43
N PHE A 87 8.79 21.58 -31.48
CA PHE A 87 8.10 22.75 -30.95
C PHE A 87 8.81 24.02 -31.39
N PHE A 88 8.07 25.12 -31.41
CA PHE A 88 8.53 26.42 -31.84
C PHE A 88 8.24 27.47 -30.75
N VAL A 89 9.05 28.52 -30.71
CA VAL A 89 8.89 29.65 -29.77
C VAL A 89 8.42 30.87 -30.55
N SER A 90 7.35 31.52 -30.11
CA SER A 90 6.84 32.76 -30.72
C SER A 90 7.66 33.99 -30.31
N SER A 91 7.47 35.11 -31.01
CA SER A 91 8.02 36.42 -30.60
C SER A 91 7.62 36.85 -29.18
N GLU A 92 6.45 36.41 -28.71
CA GLU A 92 5.96 36.62 -27.34
C GLU A 92 6.43 35.56 -26.33
N ASN A 93 7.45 34.76 -26.68
CA ASN A 93 8.00 33.69 -25.84
C ASN A 93 6.99 32.59 -25.43
N LYS A 94 5.94 32.38 -26.22
CA LYS A 94 4.95 31.29 -26.05
C LYS A 94 5.39 30.06 -26.84
N ILE A 95 5.17 28.88 -26.28
CA ILE A 95 5.49 27.59 -26.92
C ILE A 95 4.28 27.11 -27.72
N TYR A 96 4.52 26.71 -28.98
CA TYR A 96 3.48 26.16 -29.85
C TYR A 96 4.02 24.99 -30.71
N TYR A 97 3.11 24.18 -31.21
CA TYR A 97 3.37 23.10 -32.18
C TYR A 97 2.58 23.33 -33.46
N LEU A 98 2.99 22.66 -34.54
CA LEU A 98 2.23 22.61 -35.79
C LEU A 98 1.34 21.37 -35.78
N SER A 99 0.06 21.54 -36.06
CA SER A 99 -0.86 20.43 -36.31
C SER A 99 -0.54 19.73 -37.64
N GLU A 100 -1.20 18.61 -37.93
CA GLU A 100 -1.09 17.93 -39.24
C GLU A 100 -1.47 18.86 -40.42
N ASN A 101 -2.35 19.84 -40.18
CA ASN A 101 -2.76 20.83 -41.16
C ASN A 101 -1.80 22.04 -41.25
N GLY A 102 -0.76 22.09 -40.41
CA GLY A 102 0.19 23.20 -40.32
C GLY A 102 -0.28 24.38 -39.46
N ASP A 103 -1.41 24.27 -38.78
CA ASP A 103 -1.90 25.32 -37.88
C ASP A 103 -1.09 25.38 -36.58
N LYS A 104 -0.89 26.59 -36.05
CA LYS A 104 -0.24 26.81 -34.76
C LYS A 104 -1.21 26.46 -33.64
N VAL A 105 -0.81 25.52 -32.80
CA VAL A 105 -1.54 25.18 -31.58
C VAL A 105 -0.66 25.49 -30.38
N TYR A 106 -1.16 26.38 -29.53
CA TYR A 106 -0.45 26.85 -28.34
C TYR A 106 -0.72 25.93 -27.15
N CYS A 107 0.29 25.75 -26.30
CA CYS A 107 0.16 25.07 -25.01
C CYS A 107 -0.56 25.95 -23.98
#